data_AF-A0A7D5NR29-F1
#
_entry.id   AF-A0A7D5NR29-F1
#
_cell.length_a   1.000
_cell.length_b   1.000
_cell.length_c   1.000
_cell.angle_alpha   90.00
_cell.angle_beta   90.00
_cell.angle_gamma   90.00
#
_symmetry.space_group_name_H-M   'P 1'
#
loop_
_entity.id
_entity.type
_entity.pdbx_description
1 polymer ?
#
loop_
_entity_poly.entity_id
_entity_poly.type
_entity_poly.pdbx_seq_one_letter_code
_entity_poly.pdbx_strand_id
1 'polypeptide(L)'
;MIYALVGDVGGTNARLALCTVATGEIIQAKTYAALEFESLEAAIREYLKEQEVRVQDACIAIACPVSEDWVAMTNHSWAFSIKVMKANLGLKHLEVINDFTAVSMAIPMLSQDDVLQFGGGSAQKDKPIAVYGAGTGLGVAHLVHVSQRWVSLPGEGGHVDFAPNSEEEDLILAVLRAEMGHVSAERVLSGPGLVNLYRAIVKLDNRLPEPLEPQDVTTRALANSCIDCRRVLALFCVIMGRFGGNLALNLGAFGGVYIAGGIVPRFMAFFKTSGFRAAFEDKGRFKDYVHDIPVFMITHSQPGLLGAGAHLRQALGMHL
;
A
#
# COMPACT_ATOMS: atom_id res chain seq x y z
N MET A 1 23.53 -2.18 21.69
CA MET A 1 23.03 -2.25 20.30
C MET A 1 22.73 -0.83 19.83
N ILE A 2 22.93 -0.53 18.55
CA ILE A 2 22.61 0.78 17.98
C ILE A 2 21.20 0.70 17.40
N TYR A 3 20.32 1.59 17.86
CA TYR A 3 18.95 1.68 17.40
C TYR A 3 18.75 2.95 16.57
N ALA A 4 17.88 2.84 15.58
CA ALA A 4 17.32 3.97 14.85
C ALA A 4 15.81 4.03 15.13
N LEU A 5 15.23 5.23 15.07
CA LEU A 5 13.78 5.40 15.14
C LEU A 5 13.18 5.11 13.77
N VAL A 6 12.10 4.35 13.73
CA VAL A 6 11.26 4.22 12.53
C VAL A 6 9.83 4.60 12.84
N GLY A 7 9.14 5.17 11.85
CA GLY A 7 7.75 5.59 11.99
C GLY A 7 6.90 5.26 10.78
N ASP A 8 5.63 5.01 11.03
CA ASP A 8 4.57 4.79 10.04
C ASP A 8 3.37 5.64 10.47
N VAL A 9 3.15 6.74 9.76
CA VAL A 9 2.24 7.83 10.17
C VAL A 9 1.13 7.99 9.13
N GLY A 10 -0.08 7.61 9.53
CA GLY A 10 -1.31 7.83 8.78
C GLY A 10 -2.09 9.04 9.30
N GLY A 11 -3.32 9.24 8.79
CA GLY A 11 -4.15 10.38 9.20
C GLY A 11 -4.63 10.35 10.65
N THR A 12 -4.84 9.15 11.22
CA THR A 12 -5.41 9.01 12.57
C THR A 12 -4.41 8.50 13.61
N ASN A 13 -3.37 7.79 13.18
CA ASN A 13 -2.44 7.12 14.06
C ASN A 13 -1.00 7.35 13.60
N ALA A 14 -0.10 7.51 14.57
CA ALA A 14 1.33 7.47 14.38
C ALA A 14 1.88 6.23 15.08
N ARG A 15 2.45 5.29 14.32
CA ARG A 15 3.14 4.13 14.87
C ARG A 15 4.63 4.39 14.85
N LEU A 16 5.29 4.23 15.99
CA LEU A 16 6.73 4.42 16.16
C LEU A 16 7.34 3.13 16.70
N ALA A 17 8.55 2.82 16.26
CA ALA A 17 9.29 1.64 16.69
C ALA A 17 10.80 1.91 16.69
N LEU A 18 11.58 1.02 17.29
CA LEU A 18 13.03 1.00 17.12
C LEU A 18 13.41 -0.05 16.07
N CYS A 19 14.30 0.34 15.17
CA CYS A 19 14.98 -0.56 14.25
C CYS A 19 16.38 -0.86 14.77
N THR A 20 16.71 -2.14 14.97
CA THR A 20 18.08 -2.58 15.23
C THR A 20 18.89 -2.35 13.97
N VAL A 21 19.82 -1.40 13.99
CA VAL A 21 20.51 -0.93 12.77
C VAL A 21 21.27 -2.07 12.09
N ALA A 22 21.91 -2.96 12.84
CA ALA A 22 22.65 -4.10 12.28
C ALA A 22 21.75 -5.12 11.55
N THR A 23 20.61 -5.49 12.13
CA THR A 23 19.78 -6.62 11.66
C THR A 23 18.56 -6.19 10.85
N GLY A 24 18.07 -4.97 11.04
CA GLY A 24 16.78 -4.52 10.49
C GLY A 24 15.57 -4.97 11.30
N GLU A 25 15.78 -5.61 12.45
CA GLU A 25 14.69 -6.05 13.33
C GLU A 25 13.94 -4.86 13.92
N ILE A 26 12.60 -4.93 13.86
CA ILE A 26 11.70 -3.90 14.40
C ILE A 26 11.22 -4.33 15.79
N ILE A 27 11.49 -3.52 16.80
CA ILE A 27 11.14 -3.79 18.20
C ILE A 27 10.40 -2.61 18.84
N GLN A 28 9.73 -2.87 19.96
CA GLN A 28 9.08 -1.84 20.79
C GLN A 28 8.10 -0.96 20.00
N ALA A 29 7.38 -1.55 19.03
CA ALA A 29 6.40 -0.82 18.26
C ALA A 29 5.24 -0.35 19.16
N LYS A 30 4.95 0.95 19.11
CA LYS A 30 3.85 1.58 19.85
C LYS A 30 3.05 2.48 18.91
N THR A 31 1.72 2.45 19.06
CA THR A 31 0.81 3.29 18.27
C THR A 31 0.24 4.38 19.15
N TYR A 32 0.28 5.61 18.66
CA TYR A 32 -0.30 6.80 19.28
C TYR A 32 -1.45 7.31 18.42
N ALA A 33 -2.52 7.79 19.05
CA ALA A 33 -3.54 8.53 18.34
C ALA A 33 -2.99 9.90 17.97
N ALA A 34 -3.04 10.28 16.70
CA ALA A 34 -2.45 11.53 16.21
C ALA A 34 -3.07 12.76 16.90
N LEU A 35 -4.36 12.69 17.25
CA LEU A 35 -5.09 13.75 17.94
C LEU A 35 -4.62 14.02 19.37
N GLU A 36 -3.87 13.11 20.00
CA GLU A 36 -3.34 13.30 21.36
C GLU A 36 -2.08 14.18 21.38
N PHE A 37 -1.51 14.50 20.21
CA PHE A 37 -0.26 15.25 20.11
C PHE A 37 -0.40 16.45 19.16
N GLU A 38 0.14 17.59 19.59
CA GLU A 38 0.12 18.83 18.80
C GLU A 38 1.01 18.75 17.54
N SER A 39 2.00 17.84 17.54
CA SER A 39 2.92 17.63 16.41
C SER A 39 3.49 16.21 16.40
N LEU A 40 3.96 15.77 15.23
CA LEU A 40 4.73 14.54 15.10
C LEU A 40 6.00 14.55 15.98
N GLU A 41 6.66 15.71 16.09
CA GLU A 41 7.85 15.86 16.93
C GLU A 41 7.54 15.58 18.40
N ALA A 42 6.38 16.04 18.91
CA ALA A 42 5.94 15.76 20.27
C ALA A 42 5.70 14.26 20.50
N ALA A 43 5.04 13.57 19.56
CA ALA A 43 4.84 12.13 19.63
C ALA A 43 6.18 11.36 19.62
N ILE A 44 7.14 11.77 18.80
CA ILE A 44 8.48 11.18 18.76
C ILE A 44 9.22 11.36 20.08
N ARG A 45 9.18 12.57 20.67
CA ARG A 45 9.81 12.85 21.96
C ARG A 45 9.23 12.00 23.08
N GLU A 46 7.91 11.84 23.11
CA GLU A 46 7.24 11.00 24.11
C GLU A 46 7.65 9.54 23.94
N TYR A 47 7.63 9.01 22.71
CA TYR A 47 8.07 7.64 22.43
C TYR A 47 9.50 7.37 22.89
N LEU A 48 10.45 8.24 22.52
CA LEU A 48 11.87 8.06 22.89
C LEU A 48 12.08 8.17 24.42
N LYS A 49 11.32 9.03 25.10
CA LYS A 49 11.33 9.15 26.55
C LYS A 49 10.79 7.87 27.21
N GLU A 50 9.67 7.33 26.74
CA GLU A 50 9.07 6.10 27.27
C GLU A 50 9.95 4.87 27.06
N GLN A 51 10.69 4.80 25.93
CA GLN A 51 11.64 3.71 25.67
C GLN A 51 13.00 3.91 26.35
N GLU A 52 13.21 5.04 27.04
CA GLU A 52 14.47 5.41 27.70
C GLU A 52 15.71 5.29 26.79
N VAL A 53 15.54 5.62 25.50
CA VAL A 53 16.57 5.45 24.47
C VAL A 53 16.91 6.76 23.80
N ARG A 54 18.16 6.88 23.34
CA ARG A 54 18.60 7.95 22.44
C ARG A 54 18.99 7.36 21.10
N VAL A 55 18.52 7.98 20.03
CA VAL A 55 18.84 7.61 18.64
C VAL A 55 19.51 8.78 17.94
N GLN A 56 20.31 8.49 16.91
CA GLN A 56 20.92 9.53 16.06
C GLN A 56 20.31 9.53 14.65
N ASP A 57 19.57 8.50 14.31
CA ASP A 57 19.07 8.24 12.96
C ASP A 57 17.60 7.88 13.04
N ALA A 58 16.81 8.43 12.12
CA ALA A 58 15.39 8.14 12.03
C ALA A 58 14.90 8.06 10.58
N CYS A 59 13.89 7.24 10.34
CA CYS A 59 13.14 7.22 9.09
C CYS A 59 11.63 7.15 9.35
N ILE A 60 10.88 8.13 8.85
CA ILE A 60 9.44 8.20 9.05
C ILE A 60 8.72 8.07 7.71
N ALA A 61 7.91 7.03 7.60
CA ALA A 61 6.98 6.82 6.50
C ALA A 61 5.68 7.61 6.77
N ILE A 62 5.21 8.38 5.80
CA ILE A 62 4.03 9.24 5.93
C ILE A 62 3.08 9.02 4.76
N ALA A 63 1.79 8.89 5.05
CA ALA A 63 0.72 8.73 4.07
C ALA A 63 0.37 10.05 3.34
N CYS A 64 1.36 10.68 2.72
CA CYS A 64 1.21 11.77 1.75
C CYS A 64 2.42 11.83 0.81
N PRO A 65 2.35 12.58 -0.29
CA PRO A 65 3.50 12.85 -1.14
C PRO A 65 4.60 13.60 -0.37
N VAL A 66 5.85 13.14 -0.50
CA VAL A 66 7.03 13.79 0.07
C VAL A 66 7.95 14.18 -1.09
N SER A 67 8.07 15.47 -1.37
CA SER A 67 8.85 16.00 -2.50
C SER A 67 9.93 16.99 -2.07
N GLU A 68 9.68 17.76 -1.01
CA GLU A 68 10.56 18.82 -0.54
C GLU A 68 10.73 18.77 0.99
N ASP A 69 11.38 19.79 1.55
CA ASP A 69 11.59 19.93 2.99
C ASP A 69 10.27 20.08 3.77
N TRP A 70 9.25 20.68 3.16
CA TRP A 70 7.95 20.90 3.81
C TRP A 70 7.02 19.72 3.56
N VAL A 71 6.59 19.08 4.64
CA VAL A 71 5.62 17.98 4.62
C VAL A 71 4.31 18.50 5.19
N ALA A 72 3.22 18.35 4.44
CA ALA A 72 1.87 18.63 4.89
C ALA A 72 1.02 17.36 4.76
N MET A 73 0.45 16.89 5.87
CA MET A 73 -0.38 15.69 5.84
C MET A 73 -1.76 15.99 5.22
N THR A 74 -2.24 15.11 4.36
CA THR A 74 -3.55 15.27 3.70
C THR A 74 -4.72 15.00 4.65
N ASN A 75 -4.52 14.08 5.60
CA ASN A 75 -5.57 13.56 6.48
C ASN A 75 -5.34 13.89 7.97
N HIS A 76 -4.44 14.84 8.28
CA HIS A 76 -4.19 15.35 9.63
C HIS A 76 -3.67 16.79 9.58
N SER A 77 -3.78 17.55 10.67
CA SER A 77 -3.33 18.96 10.73
C SER A 77 -1.81 19.14 10.83
N TRP A 78 -1.05 18.07 10.99
CA TRP A 78 0.40 18.16 11.12
C TRP A 78 1.05 18.59 9.80
N ALA A 79 1.86 19.62 9.89
CA ALA A 79 2.77 20.05 8.84
C ALA A 79 4.09 20.49 9.47
N PHE A 80 5.21 20.19 8.83
CA PHE A 80 6.53 20.44 9.39
C PHE A 80 7.62 20.52 8.32
N SER A 81 8.74 21.15 8.69
CA SER A 81 10.00 21.09 7.93
C SER A 81 10.83 19.91 8.42
N ILE A 82 11.29 19.07 7.49
CA ILE A 82 12.17 17.93 7.78
C ILE A 82 13.48 18.42 8.41
N LYS A 83 14.10 19.47 7.86
CA LYS A 83 15.34 20.07 8.41
C LYS A 83 15.16 20.60 9.82
N VAL A 84 14.05 21.27 10.10
CA VAL A 84 13.76 21.81 11.45
C VAL A 84 13.56 20.67 12.44
N MET A 85 12.73 19.67 12.11
CA MET A 85 12.50 18.51 12.97
C MET A 85 13.80 17.73 13.24
N LYS A 86 14.63 17.53 12.21
CA LYS A 86 15.96 16.92 12.34
C LYS A 86 16.83 17.65 13.36
N ALA A 87 16.91 18.97 13.26
CA ALA A 87 17.71 19.80 14.16
C ALA A 87 17.15 19.78 15.59
N ASN A 88 15.84 19.93 15.75
CA ASN A 88 15.17 19.94 17.05
C ASN A 88 15.34 18.62 17.81
N LEU A 89 15.28 17.49 17.10
CA LEU A 89 15.48 16.16 17.68
C LEU A 89 16.96 15.79 17.87
N GLY A 90 17.89 16.61 17.36
CA GLY A 90 19.34 16.34 17.45
C GLY A 90 19.79 15.14 16.61
N LEU A 91 19.09 14.85 15.51
CA LEU A 91 19.36 13.71 14.64
C LEU A 91 20.48 14.02 13.64
N LYS A 92 21.37 13.04 13.41
CA LYS A 92 22.37 13.06 12.33
C LYS A 92 21.72 12.77 10.98
N HIS A 93 20.78 11.83 10.93
CA HIS A 93 20.00 11.49 9.73
C HIS A 93 18.51 11.47 10.07
N LEU A 94 17.71 12.09 9.21
CA LEU A 94 16.26 12.01 9.25
C LEU A 94 15.79 11.85 7.81
N GLU A 95 15.32 10.66 7.50
CA GLU A 95 14.65 10.35 6.24
C GLU A 95 13.15 10.47 6.45
N VAL A 96 12.46 11.16 5.54
CA VAL A 96 11.00 11.16 5.50
C VAL A 96 10.60 10.68 4.13
N ILE A 97 9.79 9.63 4.10
CA ILE A 97 9.42 8.92 2.86
C ILE A 97 7.91 8.73 2.80
N ASN A 98 7.39 8.52 1.60
CA ASN A 98 5.99 8.12 1.43
C ASN A 98 5.75 6.70 2.03
N ASP A 99 4.53 6.45 2.49
CA ASP A 99 4.10 5.16 3.05
C ASP A 99 4.27 3.98 2.07
N PHE A 100 3.92 4.15 0.80
CA PHE A 100 4.12 3.11 -0.22
C PHE A 100 5.59 2.96 -0.62
N THR A 101 6.40 4.01 -0.56
CA THR A 101 7.86 3.90 -0.64
C THR A 101 8.36 2.98 0.47
N ALA A 102 7.92 3.18 1.71
CA ALA A 102 8.29 2.33 2.83
C ALA A 102 7.84 0.88 2.60
N VAL A 103 6.56 0.66 2.29
CA VAL A 103 6.06 -0.70 2.01
C VAL A 103 6.84 -1.39 0.89
N SER A 104 7.23 -0.67 -0.17
CA SER A 104 8.09 -1.22 -1.22
C SER A 104 9.43 -1.67 -0.65
N MET A 105 10.11 -0.81 0.12
CA MET A 105 11.41 -1.09 0.75
C MET A 105 11.37 -2.22 1.78
N ALA A 106 10.20 -2.63 2.24
CA ALA A 106 10.03 -3.79 3.11
C ALA A 106 10.21 -5.12 2.36
N ILE A 107 9.90 -5.16 1.05
CA ILE A 107 9.83 -6.40 0.27
C ILE A 107 11.13 -7.22 0.31
N PRO A 108 12.33 -6.64 0.16
CA PRO A 108 13.58 -7.40 0.29
C PRO A 108 13.81 -8.03 1.67
N MET A 109 13.12 -7.54 2.70
CA MET A 109 13.23 -8.01 4.08
C MET A 109 12.16 -9.05 4.45
N LEU A 110 11.17 -9.31 3.59
CA LEU A 110 10.09 -10.26 3.85
C LEU A 110 10.58 -11.71 3.71
N SER A 111 10.23 -12.55 4.67
CA SER A 111 10.42 -13.99 4.60
C SER A 111 9.24 -14.67 3.88
N GLN A 112 9.33 -15.99 3.67
CA GLN A 112 8.21 -16.77 3.13
C GLN A 112 6.99 -16.80 4.04
N ASP A 113 7.17 -16.61 5.36
CA ASP A 113 6.08 -16.56 6.33
C ASP A 113 5.36 -15.20 6.34
N ASP A 114 5.98 -14.19 5.72
CA ASP A 114 5.47 -12.83 5.65
C ASP A 114 4.63 -12.56 4.40
N VAL A 115 4.44 -13.58 3.55
CA VAL A 115 3.69 -13.49 2.31
C VAL A 115 2.80 -14.70 2.06
N LEU A 116 1.72 -14.47 1.33
CA LEU A 116 0.87 -15.52 0.78
C LEU A 116 0.86 -15.43 -0.75
N GLN A 117 1.27 -16.51 -1.43
CA GLN A 117 1.37 -16.54 -2.89
C GLN A 117 0.01 -16.76 -3.58
N PHE A 118 -0.19 -16.08 -4.72
CA PHE A 118 -1.32 -16.18 -5.63
C PHE A 118 -0.84 -16.46 -7.06
N GLY A 119 -0.51 -17.72 -7.35
CA GLY A 119 -0.04 -18.17 -8.66
C GLY A 119 1.39 -17.73 -9.02
N GLY A 120 1.78 -18.02 -10.26
CA GLY A 120 3.13 -17.80 -10.78
C GLY A 120 4.16 -18.79 -10.23
N GLY A 121 5.41 -18.61 -10.66
CA GLY A 121 6.57 -19.41 -10.25
C GLY A 121 7.29 -18.80 -9.05
N SER A 122 8.62 -18.81 -9.09
CA SER A 122 9.45 -18.15 -8.07
C SER A 122 9.86 -16.75 -8.52
N ALA A 123 10.00 -15.84 -7.56
CA ALA A 123 10.51 -14.49 -7.83
C ALA A 123 11.93 -14.57 -8.40
N GLN A 124 12.18 -13.88 -9.51
CA GLN A 124 13.52 -13.80 -10.09
C GLN A 124 14.35 -12.80 -9.29
N LYS A 125 15.50 -13.25 -8.78
CA LYS A 125 16.41 -12.43 -8.00
C LYS A 125 16.81 -11.16 -8.77
N ASP A 126 16.84 -10.02 -8.07
CA ASP A 126 17.29 -8.70 -8.54
C ASP A 126 16.50 -8.13 -9.74
N LYS A 127 15.37 -8.73 -10.10
CA LYS A 127 14.46 -8.20 -11.14
C LYS A 127 13.51 -7.16 -10.57
N PRO A 128 12.93 -6.28 -11.43
CA PRO A 128 11.96 -5.30 -10.98
C PRO A 128 10.79 -5.93 -10.24
N ILE A 129 10.28 -5.20 -9.26
CA ILE A 129 9.12 -5.57 -8.45
C ILE A 129 8.09 -4.46 -8.59
N ALA A 130 6.81 -4.83 -8.64
CA ALA A 130 5.70 -3.89 -8.47
C ALA A 130 5.03 -4.15 -7.13
N VAL A 131 4.62 -3.09 -6.44
CA VAL A 131 3.77 -3.19 -5.24
C VAL A 131 2.59 -2.26 -5.37
N TYR A 132 1.41 -2.73 -5.00
CA TYR A 132 0.18 -1.94 -5.01
C TYR A 132 -0.74 -2.39 -3.88
N GLY A 133 -1.66 -1.55 -3.44
CA GLY A 133 -2.56 -1.94 -2.36
C GLY A 133 -3.78 -1.05 -2.26
N ALA A 134 -4.93 -1.69 -2.07
CA ALA A 134 -6.21 -1.02 -1.90
C ALA A 134 -6.51 -0.86 -0.40
N GLY A 135 -6.63 0.39 0.03
CA GLY A 135 -6.98 0.81 1.39
C GLY A 135 -8.01 1.92 1.33
N THR A 136 -7.75 3.04 2.00
CA THR A 136 -8.52 4.28 1.79
C THR A 136 -8.39 4.78 0.35
N GLY A 137 -7.21 4.62 -0.25
CA GLY A 137 -6.91 4.88 -1.66
C GLY A 137 -6.27 3.67 -2.34
N LEU A 138 -5.56 3.90 -3.44
CA LEU A 138 -4.78 2.91 -4.19
C LEU A 138 -3.35 3.38 -4.33
N GLY A 139 -2.45 2.87 -3.49
CA GLY A 139 -1.02 3.16 -3.63
C GLY A 139 -0.35 2.23 -4.62
N VAL A 140 0.68 2.74 -5.30
CA VAL A 140 1.54 2.00 -6.23
C VAL A 140 2.98 2.47 -6.09
N ALA A 141 3.91 1.53 -6.01
CA ALA A 141 5.33 1.80 -6.12
C ALA A 141 6.03 0.65 -6.85
N HIS A 142 7.25 0.89 -7.31
CA HIS A 142 8.09 -0.15 -7.88
C HIS A 142 9.43 -0.20 -7.15
N LEU A 143 10.10 -1.34 -7.23
CA LEU A 143 11.49 -1.49 -6.81
C LEU A 143 12.33 -2.00 -7.97
N VAL A 144 13.53 -1.43 -8.11
CA VAL A 144 14.55 -1.92 -9.03
C VAL A 144 15.86 -2.13 -8.28
N HIS A 145 16.60 -3.18 -8.65
CA HIS A 145 17.90 -3.44 -8.06
C HIS A 145 19.01 -2.84 -8.92
N VAL A 146 19.72 -1.83 -8.40
CA VAL A 146 20.77 -1.08 -9.09
C VAL A 146 22.00 -1.02 -8.21
N SER A 147 23.16 -1.45 -8.71
CA SER A 147 24.44 -1.35 -7.98
C SER A 147 24.40 -1.92 -6.55
N GLN A 148 23.85 -3.12 -6.38
CA GLN A 148 23.71 -3.80 -5.07
C GLN A 148 22.79 -3.09 -4.08
N ARG A 149 21.82 -2.32 -4.60
CA ARG A 149 20.87 -1.53 -3.83
C ARG A 149 19.48 -1.64 -4.42
N TRP A 150 18.48 -1.70 -3.54
CA TRP A 150 17.08 -1.59 -3.91
C TRP A 150 16.69 -0.11 -3.98
N VAL A 151 16.22 0.33 -5.13
CA VAL A 151 15.79 1.71 -5.37
C VAL A 151 14.28 1.70 -5.53
N SER A 152 13.59 2.37 -4.62
CA SER A 152 12.15 2.61 -4.73
C SER A 152 11.86 3.68 -5.77
N LEU A 153 10.89 3.38 -6.63
CA LEU A 153 10.34 4.27 -7.63
C LEU A 153 8.91 4.61 -7.21
N PRO A 154 8.71 5.69 -6.44
CA PRO A 154 7.38 6.14 -6.04
C PRO A 154 6.60 6.70 -7.23
N GLY A 155 5.28 6.75 -7.10
CA GLY A 155 4.43 7.44 -8.06
C GLY A 155 2.95 7.34 -7.71
N GLU A 156 2.14 8.03 -8.50
CA GLU A 156 0.69 8.12 -8.32
C GLU A 156 -0.05 7.11 -9.21
N GLY A 157 0.47 5.88 -9.28
CA GLY A 157 -0.01 4.85 -10.21
C GLY A 157 -1.47 4.44 -9.98
N GLY A 158 -2.04 4.68 -8.80
CA GLY A 158 -3.46 4.44 -8.54
C GLY A 158 -4.40 5.46 -9.20
N HIS A 159 -3.87 6.59 -9.67
CA HIS A 159 -4.63 7.65 -10.31
C HIS A 159 -4.67 7.56 -11.85
N VAL A 160 -4.09 6.51 -12.45
CA VAL A 160 -4.27 6.22 -13.88
C VAL A 160 -5.73 5.86 -14.19
N ASP A 161 -6.15 5.99 -15.44
CA ASP A 161 -7.51 5.69 -15.88
C ASP A 161 -7.96 4.27 -15.48
N PHE A 162 -9.23 4.13 -15.08
CA PHE A 162 -9.86 2.81 -14.95
C PHE A 162 -10.00 2.18 -16.34
N ALA A 163 -9.42 0.99 -16.50
CA ALA A 163 -9.42 0.22 -17.75
C ALA A 163 -10.44 -0.94 -17.67
N PRO A 164 -11.72 -0.74 -18.04
CA PRO A 164 -12.72 -1.81 -18.10
C PRO A 164 -12.36 -2.87 -19.15
N ASN A 165 -12.81 -4.12 -18.97
CA ASN A 165 -12.60 -5.20 -19.97
C ASN A 165 -13.88 -5.93 -20.38
N SER A 166 -15.06 -5.43 -20.02
CA SER A 166 -16.35 -6.03 -20.38
C SER A 166 -17.42 -4.95 -20.53
N GLU A 167 -18.49 -5.27 -21.24
CA GLU A 167 -19.63 -4.36 -21.43
C GLU A 167 -20.23 -3.91 -20.09
N GLU A 168 -20.29 -4.80 -19.09
CA GLU A 168 -20.74 -4.43 -17.74
C GLU A 168 -19.83 -3.37 -17.12
N GLU A 169 -18.51 -3.54 -17.22
CA GLU A 169 -17.57 -2.59 -16.65
C GLU A 169 -17.53 -1.27 -17.42
N ASP A 170 -17.77 -1.28 -18.74
CA ASP A 170 -17.95 -0.08 -19.55
C ASP A 170 -19.15 0.73 -19.08
N LEU A 171 -20.26 0.07 -18.76
CA LEU A 171 -21.44 0.69 -18.19
C LEU A 171 -21.17 1.25 -16.79
N ILE A 172 -20.44 0.52 -15.95
CA ILE A 172 -20.00 1.02 -14.63
C ILE A 172 -19.14 2.28 -14.80
N LEU A 173 -18.17 2.25 -15.71
CA LEU A 173 -17.33 3.40 -16.03
C LEU A 173 -18.16 4.61 -16.48
N ALA A 174 -19.17 4.41 -17.33
CA ALA A 174 -20.05 5.47 -17.79
C ALA A 174 -20.84 6.11 -16.65
N VAL A 175 -21.37 5.31 -15.71
CA VAL A 175 -22.08 5.81 -14.52
C VAL A 175 -21.15 6.63 -13.64
N LEU A 176 -19.95 6.12 -13.33
CA LEU A 176 -18.99 6.82 -12.48
C LEU A 176 -18.47 8.11 -13.15
N ARG A 177 -18.25 8.09 -14.47
CA ARG A 177 -17.80 9.24 -15.24
C ARG A 177 -18.83 10.36 -15.25
N ALA A 178 -20.11 10.04 -15.35
CA ALA A 178 -21.19 11.02 -15.30
C ALA A 178 -21.24 11.78 -13.95
N GLU A 179 -20.80 11.15 -12.86
CA GLU A 179 -20.79 11.75 -11.52
C GLU A 179 -19.51 12.49 -11.17
N MET A 180 -18.36 12.03 -11.69
CA MET A 180 -17.04 12.44 -11.18
C MET A 180 -16.10 13.00 -12.25
N GLY A 181 -16.45 12.88 -13.54
CA GLY A 181 -15.54 13.17 -14.64
C GLY A 181 -14.47 12.08 -14.78
N HIS A 182 -13.24 12.35 -14.36
CA HIS A 182 -12.15 11.37 -14.43
C HIS A 182 -12.37 10.21 -13.43
N VAL A 183 -12.29 8.98 -13.95
CA VAL A 183 -12.45 7.74 -13.17
C VAL A 183 -11.12 7.00 -13.18
N SER A 184 -10.34 7.16 -12.11
CA SER A 184 -9.09 6.43 -11.94
C SER A 184 -9.30 5.00 -11.45
N ALA A 185 -8.25 4.18 -11.51
CA ALA A 185 -8.22 2.85 -10.91
C ALA A 185 -8.59 2.91 -9.40
N GLU A 186 -8.12 3.91 -8.65
CA GLU A 186 -8.48 4.12 -7.25
C GLU A 186 -10.00 4.25 -7.01
N ARG A 187 -10.74 4.84 -7.97
CA ARG A 187 -12.20 5.02 -7.86
C ARG A 187 -12.96 3.70 -7.84
N VAL A 188 -12.31 2.57 -8.18
CA VAL A 188 -12.88 1.22 -8.12
C VAL A 188 -12.06 0.26 -7.26
N LEU A 189 -10.76 0.52 -7.04
CA LEU A 189 -9.85 -0.30 -6.24
C LEU A 189 -9.45 0.37 -4.91
N SER A 190 -10.45 0.69 -4.10
CA SER A 190 -10.26 1.21 -2.74
C SER A 190 -11.48 0.87 -1.87
N GLY A 191 -11.45 1.18 -0.58
CA GLY A 191 -12.63 1.11 0.28
C GLY A 191 -13.80 1.93 -0.29
N PRO A 192 -13.61 3.24 -0.57
CA PRO A 192 -14.61 4.04 -1.30
C PRO A 192 -14.93 3.46 -2.68
N GLY A 193 -13.96 2.84 -3.36
CA GLY A 193 -14.17 2.16 -4.64
C GLY A 193 -15.16 1.00 -4.60
N LEU A 194 -15.22 0.24 -3.50
CA LEU A 194 -16.26 -0.77 -3.29
C LEU A 194 -17.66 -0.14 -3.27
N VAL A 195 -17.81 1.00 -2.61
CA VAL A 195 -19.09 1.73 -2.55
C VAL A 195 -19.45 2.31 -3.93
N ASN A 196 -18.47 2.82 -4.68
CA ASN A 196 -18.68 3.30 -6.04
C ASN A 196 -19.17 2.17 -6.97
N LEU A 197 -18.52 1.01 -6.93
CA LEU A 197 -18.95 -0.17 -7.68
C LEU A 197 -20.36 -0.60 -7.29
N TYR A 198 -20.68 -0.65 -5.98
CA TYR A 198 -22.02 -0.96 -5.49
C TYR A 198 -23.07 0.01 -6.04
N ARG A 199 -22.82 1.32 -5.91
CA ARG A 199 -23.74 2.36 -6.39
C ARG A 199 -23.96 2.25 -7.90
N ALA A 200 -22.90 2.03 -8.67
CA ALA A 200 -22.98 1.88 -10.12
C ALA A 200 -23.82 0.66 -10.52
N ILE A 201 -23.57 -0.51 -9.94
CA ILE A 201 -24.31 -1.74 -10.21
C ILE A 201 -25.81 -1.57 -9.91
N VAL A 202 -26.14 -1.02 -8.74
CA VAL A 202 -27.55 -0.82 -8.35
C VAL A 202 -28.27 0.15 -9.29
N LYS A 203 -27.58 1.21 -9.74
CA LYS A 203 -28.13 2.16 -10.72
C LYS A 203 -28.35 1.56 -12.09
N LEU A 204 -27.42 0.71 -12.56
CA LEU A 204 -27.56 0.00 -13.85
C LEU A 204 -28.76 -0.95 -13.86
N ASP A 205 -29.12 -1.49 -12.69
CA ASP A 205 -30.34 -2.28 -12.49
C ASP A 205 -31.59 -1.40 -12.26
N ASN A 206 -31.53 -0.09 -12.50
CA ASN A 206 -32.62 0.88 -12.28
C ASN A 206 -33.17 0.91 -10.84
N ARG A 207 -32.32 0.63 -9.85
CA ARG A 207 -32.64 0.70 -8.43
C ARG A 207 -31.95 1.88 -7.76
N LEU A 208 -32.41 2.26 -6.57
CA LEU A 208 -31.78 3.30 -5.75
C LEU A 208 -30.79 2.65 -4.76
N PRO A 209 -29.51 3.06 -4.76
CA PRO A 209 -28.53 2.51 -3.83
C PRO A 209 -28.75 3.00 -2.41
N GLU A 210 -28.58 2.09 -1.44
CA GLU A 210 -28.48 2.44 -0.02
C GLU A 210 -27.18 3.22 0.25
N PRO A 211 -27.14 4.08 1.27
CA PRO A 211 -25.91 4.74 1.70
C PRO A 211 -25.02 3.76 2.50
N LEU A 212 -24.34 2.87 1.79
CA LEU A 212 -23.44 1.88 2.39
C LEU A 212 -22.04 2.46 2.62
N GLU A 213 -21.42 2.06 3.72
CA GLU A 213 -19.99 2.26 3.97
C GLU A 213 -19.16 1.09 3.39
N PRO A 214 -17.84 1.26 3.17
CA PRO A 214 -16.99 0.19 2.61
C PRO A 214 -17.08 -1.13 3.39
N GLN A 215 -17.21 -1.07 4.72
CA GLN A 215 -17.33 -2.25 5.57
C GLN A 215 -18.68 -2.95 5.39
N ASP A 216 -19.76 -2.24 5.08
CA ASP A 216 -21.06 -2.85 4.81
C ASP A 216 -21.00 -3.73 3.56
N VAL A 217 -20.35 -3.24 2.50
CA VAL A 217 -20.19 -4.00 1.24
C VAL A 217 -19.48 -5.32 1.49
N THR A 218 -18.33 -5.28 2.16
CA THR A 218 -17.57 -6.50 2.48
C THR A 218 -18.34 -7.44 3.42
N THR A 219 -18.98 -6.90 4.47
CA THR A 219 -19.74 -7.70 5.44
C THR A 219 -20.93 -8.39 4.80
N ARG A 220 -21.74 -7.67 4.03
CA ARG A 220 -22.93 -8.21 3.36
C ARG A 220 -22.56 -9.20 2.23
N ALA A 221 -21.45 -8.97 1.54
CA ALA A 221 -20.91 -9.91 0.54
C ALA A 221 -20.50 -11.25 1.19
N LEU A 222 -19.75 -11.20 2.29
CA LEU A 222 -19.28 -12.38 3.02
C LEU A 222 -20.42 -13.15 3.70
N ALA A 223 -21.42 -12.43 4.22
CA ALA A 223 -22.63 -13.02 4.79
C ALA A 223 -23.60 -13.58 3.71
N ASN A 224 -23.29 -13.38 2.43
CA ASN A 224 -24.17 -13.71 1.30
C ASN A 224 -25.60 -13.13 1.45
N SER A 225 -25.72 -11.96 2.10
CA SER A 225 -26.99 -11.31 2.41
C SER A 225 -27.34 -10.19 1.42
N CYS A 226 -26.42 -9.82 0.53
CA CYS A 226 -26.66 -8.86 -0.55
C CYS A 226 -25.97 -9.33 -1.84
N ILE A 227 -26.77 -9.60 -2.87
CA ILE A 227 -26.27 -10.06 -4.18
C ILE A 227 -25.39 -9.01 -4.86
N ASP A 228 -25.75 -7.72 -4.73
CA ASP A 228 -24.98 -6.61 -5.30
C ASP A 228 -23.61 -6.50 -4.65
N CYS A 229 -23.55 -6.56 -3.31
CA CYS A 229 -22.29 -6.51 -2.57
C CYS A 229 -21.37 -7.69 -2.95
N ARG A 230 -21.95 -8.88 -3.16
CA ARG A 230 -21.19 -10.06 -3.61
C ARG A 230 -20.65 -9.87 -5.04
N ARG A 231 -21.45 -9.30 -5.95
CA ARG A 231 -21.03 -8.95 -7.32
C ARG A 231 -19.90 -7.92 -7.30
N VAL A 232 -20.02 -6.86 -6.49
CA VAL A 232 -18.97 -5.87 -6.27
C VAL A 232 -17.67 -6.52 -5.85
N LEU A 233 -17.71 -7.39 -4.84
CA LEU A 233 -16.49 -8.00 -4.31
C LEU A 233 -15.84 -8.92 -5.35
N ALA A 234 -16.63 -9.62 -6.17
CA ALA A 234 -16.12 -10.41 -7.29
C ALA A 234 -15.45 -9.54 -8.37
N LEU A 235 -16.10 -8.45 -8.80
CA LEU A 235 -15.53 -7.50 -9.76
C LEU A 235 -14.25 -6.85 -9.23
N PHE A 236 -14.26 -6.42 -7.96
CA PHE A 236 -13.10 -5.84 -7.30
C PHE A 236 -11.89 -6.78 -7.40
N CYS A 237 -12.07 -8.07 -7.10
CA CYS A 237 -10.98 -9.05 -7.19
C CYS A 237 -10.45 -9.21 -8.63
N VAL A 238 -11.34 -9.23 -9.63
CA VAL A 238 -10.96 -9.32 -11.06
C VAL A 238 -10.22 -8.06 -11.53
N ILE A 239 -10.75 -6.88 -11.21
CA ILE A 239 -10.12 -5.59 -11.54
C ILE A 239 -8.75 -5.50 -10.87
N MET A 240 -8.63 -5.94 -9.61
CA MET A 240 -7.37 -5.94 -8.87
C MET A 240 -6.32 -6.84 -9.52
N GLY A 241 -6.74 -7.99 -10.05
CA GLY A 241 -5.90 -8.89 -10.85
C GLY A 241 -5.42 -8.22 -12.13
N ARG A 242 -6.35 -7.68 -12.94
CA ARG A 242 -6.02 -7.00 -14.19
C ARG A 242 -5.07 -5.82 -14.00
N PHE A 243 -5.29 -5.02 -12.95
CA PHE A 243 -4.42 -3.90 -12.60
C PHE A 243 -3.00 -4.37 -12.26
N GLY A 244 -2.85 -5.38 -11.41
CA GLY A 244 -1.54 -5.98 -11.10
C GLY A 244 -0.84 -6.53 -12.34
N GLY A 245 -1.57 -7.17 -13.25
CA GLY A 245 -1.01 -7.67 -14.52
C GLY A 245 -0.54 -6.54 -15.45
N ASN A 246 -1.20 -5.38 -15.42
CA ASN A 246 -0.76 -4.20 -16.17
C ASN A 246 0.56 -3.65 -15.60
N LEU A 247 0.69 -3.56 -14.28
CA LEU A 247 1.95 -3.16 -13.63
C LEU A 247 3.09 -4.12 -13.96
N ALA A 248 2.81 -5.43 -13.96
CA ALA A 248 3.78 -6.46 -14.31
C ALA A 248 4.33 -6.29 -15.73
N LEU A 249 3.45 -6.04 -16.70
CA LEU A 249 3.82 -5.79 -18.09
C LEU A 249 4.58 -4.49 -18.27
N ASN A 250 4.22 -3.44 -17.53
CA ASN A 250 4.76 -2.10 -17.73
C ASN A 250 6.26 -2.01 -17.39
N LEU A 251 6.71 -2.71 -16.34
CA LEU A 251 8.10 -2.66 -15.87
C LEU A 251 8.86 -4.00 -15.99
N GLY A 252 8.21 -5.06 -16.49
CA GLY A 252 8.79 -6.40 -16.50
C GLY A 252 9.06 -6.89 -15.08
N ALA A 253 8.02 -6.92 -14.24
CA ALA A 253 8.12 -7.15 -12.79
C ALA A 253 8.38 -8.63 -12.42
N PHE A 254 9.41 -9.25 -13.00
CA PHE A 254 9.77 -10.65 -12.76
C PHE A 254 10.27 -10.95 -11.35
N GLY A 255 10.64 -9.91 -10.57
CA GLY A 255 10.91 -10.03 -9.15
C GLY A 255 9.64 -10.26 -8.32
N GLY A 256 8.47 -10.11 -8.94
CA GLY A 256 7.18 -10.38 -8.36
C GLY A 256 6.30 -9.14 -8.28
N VAL A 257 5.00 -9.39 -8.09
CA VAL A 257 4.00 -8.36 -7.83
C VAL A 257 3.47 -8.55 -6.42
N TYR A 258 3.55 -7.52 -5.60
CA TYR A 258 3.18 -7.57 -4.20
C TYR A 258 1.91 -6.75 -3.97
N ILE A 259 1.00 -7.30 -3.17
CA ILE A 259 -0.21 -6.62 -2.72
C ILE A 259 0.01 -6.21 -1.27
N ALA A 260 0.10 -4.91 -1.03
CA ALA A 260 0.16 -4.35 0.31
C ALA A 260 -1.19 -4.53 1.02
N GLY A 261 -1.13 -4.96 2.28
CA GLY A 261 -2.31 -5.15 3.12
C GLY A 261 -3.15 -3.88 3.24
N GLY A 262 -4.47 -4.05 3.22
CA GLY A 262 -5.45 -2.97 3.29
C GLY A 262 -6.84 -3.56 3.53
N ILE A 263 -7.75 -3.44 2.56
CA ILE A 263 -9.08 -4.05 2.69
C ILE A 263 -9.08 -5.56 2.42
N VAL A 264 -8.17 -6.07 1.58
CA VAL A 264 -8.18 -7.48 1.13
C VAL A 264 -8.05 -8.52 2.25
N PRO A 265 -7.18 -8.35 3.28
CA PRO A 265 -7.10 -9.30 4.38
C PRO A 265 -8.44 -9.59 5.08
N ARG A 266 -9.39 -8.65 5.07
CA ARG A 266 -10.73 -8.80 5.69
C ARG A 266 -11.62 -9.80 4.96
N PHE A 267 -11.35 -10.07 3.68
CA PHE A 267 -12.10 -11.01 2.85
C PHE A 267 -11.16 -12.01 2.15
N MET A 268 -10.05 -12.37 2.80
CA MET A 268 -8.99 -13.22 2.23
C MET A 268 -9.52 -14.55 1.69
N ALA A 269 -10.46 -15.20 2.38
CA ALA A 269 -11.06 -16.46 1.93
C ALA A 269 -11.81 -16.28 0.60
N PHE A 270 -12.57 -15.20 0.45
CA PHE A 270 -13.25 -14.87 -0.79
C PHE A 270 -12.24 -14.55 -1.91
N PHE A 271 -11.21 -13.77 -1.60
CA PHE A 271 -10.16 -13.38 -2.54
C PHE A 271 -9.41 -14.59 -3.11
N LYS A 272 -9.06 -15.57 -2.26
CA LYS A 272 -8.42 -16.84 -2.67
C LYS A 272 -9.21 -17.64 -3.71
N THR A 273 -10.54 -17.62 -3.61
CA THR A 273 -11.44 -18.35 -4.53
C THR A 273 -11.95 -17.48 -5.67
N SER A 274 -11.49 -16.23 -5.78
CA SER A 274 -11.95 -15.28 -6.79
C SER A 274 -11.27 -15.49 -8.14
N GLY A 275 -11.72 -14.75 -9.16
CA GLY A 275 -11.08 -14.70 -10.48
C GLY A 275 -9.76 -13.91 -10.54
N PHE A 276 -9.20 -13.47 -9.41
CA PHE A 276 -8.02 -12.60 -9.34
C PHE A 276 -6.87 -13.06 -10.23
N ARG A 277 -6.40 -14.31 -10.07
CA ARG A 277 -5.21 -14.78 -10.78
C ARG A 277 -5.46 -14.97 -12.28
N ALA A 278 -6.62 -15.49 -12.65
CA ALA A 278 -7.01 -15.60 -14.06
C ALA A 278 -7.06 -14.22 -14.73
N ALA A 279 -7.58 -13.21 -14.02
CA ALA A 279 -7.66 -11.84 -14.49
C ALA A 279 -6.29 -11.13 -14.58
N PHE A 280 -5.36 -11.47 -13.68
CA PHE A 280 -3.96 -11.03 -13.78
C PHE A 280 -3.29 -11.51 -15.07
N GLU A 281 -3.54 -12.77 -15.44
CA GLU A 281 -2.97 -13.41 -16.63
C GLU A 281 -3.74 -13.14 -17.93
N ASP A 282 -4.93 -12.52 -17.86
CA ASP A 282 -5.76 -12.21 -19.02
C ASP A 282 -5.18 -11.04 -19.85
N LYS A 283 -4.11 -11.34 -20.59
CA LYS A 283 -3.30 -10.39 -21.38
C LYS A 283 -3.14 -10.85 -22.84
N GLY A 284 -4.08 -11.64 -23.35
CA GLY A 284 -4.06 -12.17 -24.71
C GLY A 284 -2.74 -12.91 -25.01
N ARG A 285 -2.06 -12.54 -26.10
CA ARG A 285 -0.75 -13.14 -26.48
C ARG A 285 0.39 -12.90 -25.47
N PHE A 286 0.21 -11.97 -24.53
CA PHE A 286 1.16 -11.72 -23.44
C PHE A 286 0.82 -12.49 -22.16
N LYS A 287 -0.19 -13.37 -22.19
CA LYS A 287 -0.51 -14.26 -21.06
C LYS A 287 0.73 -14.98 -20.55
N ASP A 288 1.49 -15.60 -21.44
CA ASP A 288 2.68 -16.37 -21.08
C ASP A 288 3.81 -15.49 -20.51
N TYR A 289 3.84 -14.19 -20.84
CA TYR A 289 4.81 -13.24 -20.26
C TYR A 289 4.59 -13.04 -18.75
N VAL A 290 3.32 -12.96 -18.33
CA VAL A 290 2.94 -12.74 -16.93
C VAL A 290 2.65 -14.03 -16.17
N HIS A 291 2.47 -15.16 -16.86
CA HIS A 291 2.08 -16.44 -16.27
C HIS A 291 3.03 -16.90 -15.16
N ASP A 292 4.34 -16.77 -15.35
CA ASP A 292 5.32 -17.19 -14.34
C ASP A 292 5.63 -16.11 -13.29
N ILE A 293 5.13 -14.88 -13.46
CA ILE A 293 5.36 -13.80 -12.49
C ILE A 293 4.55 -14.11 -11.22
N PRO A 294 5.22 -14.27 -10.07
CA PRO A 294 4.52 -14.56 -8.82
C PRO A 294 3.80 -13.31 -8.32
N VAL A 295 2.62 -13.53 -7.74
CA VAL A 295 1.90 -12.51 -6.98
C VAL A 295 1.92 -12.90 -5.51
N PHE A 296 2.19 -11.94 -4.63
CA PHE A 296 2.22 -12.15 -3.18
C PHE A 296 1.33 -11.15 -2.48
N MET A 297 0.49 -11.60 -1.55
CA MET A 297 -0.11 -10.73 -0.55
C MET A 297 0.85 -10.59 0.63
N ILE A 298 1.19 -9.37 1.01
CA ILE A 298 1.98 -9.12 2.22
C ILE A 298 1.11 -9.39 3.45
N THR A 299 1.54 -10.32 4.30
CA THR A 299 0.89 -10.66 5.57
C THR A 299 1.66 -10.18 6.80
N HIS A 300 2.87 -9.65 6.61
CA HIS A 300 3.62 -8.99 7.67
C HIS A 300 2.78 -7.88 8.33
N SER A 301 2.84 -7.79 9.66
CA SER A 301 1.95 -6.92 10.44
C SER A 301 2.29 -5.43 10.35
N GLN A 302 3.55 -5.10 10.03
CA GLN A 302 4.08 -3.73 10.05
C GLN A 302 5.05 -3.45 8.88
N PRO A 303 4.63 -3.63 7.61
CA PRO A 303 5.52 -3.47 6.46
C PRO A 303 6.05 -2.03 6.33
N GLY A 304 5.26 -1.01 6.69
CA GLY A 304 5.72 0.39 6.68
C GLY A 304 6.94 0.62 7.58
N LEU A 305 6.90 0.12 8.82
CA LEU A 305 8.03 0.22 9.76
C LEU A 305 9.25 -0.59 9.30
N LEU A 306 9.03 -1.82 8.83
CA LEU A 306 10.10 -2.68 8.32
C LEU A 306 10.83 -2.02 7.15
N GLY A 307 10.07 -1.44 6.22
CA GLY A 307 10.61 -0.76 5.06
C GLY A 307 11.26 0.58 5.35
N ALA A 308 10.75 1.36 6.32
CA ALA A 308 11.43 2.55 6.82
C ALA A 308 12.81 2.18 7.42
N GLY A 309 12.87 1.06 8.16
CA GLY A 309 14.13 0.51 8.66
C GLY A 309 15.09 0.11 7.53
N ALA A 310 14.58 -0.59 6.51
CA ALA A 310 15.36 -0.99 5.34
C ALA A 310 15.90 0.22 4.55
N HIS A 311 15.06 1.22 4.29
CA HIS A 311 15.46 2.48 3.62
C HIS A 311 16.58 3.17 4.37
N LEU A 312 16.42 3.36 5.69
CA LEU A 312 17.42 4.02 6.52
C LEU A 312 18.74 3.24 6.56
N ARG A 313 18.70 1.92 6.74
CA ARG A 313 19.90 1.07 6.78
C ARG A 313 20.70 1.20 5.48
N GLN A 314 20.02 1.22 4.33
CA GLN A 314 20.67 1.41 3.04
C GLN A 314 21.23 2.84 2.88
N ALA A 315 20.54 3.86 3.38
CA ALA A 315 21.05 5.24 3.43
C ALA A 315 22.32 5.36 4.29
N LEU A 316 22.40 4.56 5.36
CA LEU A 316 23.59 4.43 6.22
C LEU A 316 24.69 3.50 5.62
N GLY A 317 24.49 3.00 4.39
CA GLY A 317 25.49 2.22 3.66
C GLY A 317 25.44 0.70 3.88
N MET A 318 24.38 0.17 4.49
CA MET A 318 24.18 -1.27 4.66
C MET A 318 23.59 -1.91 3.40
N HIS A 319 23.88 -3.20 3.23
CA HIS A 319 23.21 -4.05 2.25
C HIS A 319 21.97 -4.72 2.88
N LEU A 320 20.91 -4.84 2.09
CA LEU A 320 19.65 -5.50 2.47
C LEU A 320 19.68 -6.97 2.05
#